data_AF-A0A517N5G4-F1
#
_entry.id   AF-A0A517N5G4-F1
#
_cell.length_a   1.000
_cell.length_b   1.000
_cell.length_c   1.000
_cell.angle_alpha   90.00
_cell.angle_beta   90.00
_cell.angle_gamma   90.00
#
_symmetry.space_group_name_H-M   'P 1'
#
loop_
_entity.id
_entity.type
_entity.pdbx_description
1 polymer ?
#
loop_
_entity_poly.entity_id
_entity_poly.type
_entity_poly.pdbx_seq_one_letter_code
_entity_poly.pdbx_strand_id
1 'polypeptide(L)'
;MTNPYEPTVSESSDSPRWSESHLHAFAGWWLAIAGLIHFAAVNVQSGARSFSSLDWSPAFLVVLGTLVVFRVRIATMLTRLIGSFVIVGIAVAFVLIVVGFGDGAELTYGNTTVTDPPPWQICCMLLVIGVTLVPPWWALQRAMADNHRVRWRGGG
;
A
#
# COMPACT_ATOMS: atom_id res chain seq x y z
N MET A 1 -29.24 25.99 35.95
CA MET A 1 -28.19 25.20 36.64
C MET A 1 -27.87 24.03 35.74
N THR A 2 -26.70 24.06 35.11
CA THR A 2 -26.22 23.05 34.14
C THR A 2 -25.48 21.94 34.90
N ASN A 3 -25.78 20.68 34.58
CA ASN A 3 -25.20 19.52 35.27
C ASN A 3 -23.70 19.36 34.89
N PRO A 4 -22.75 19.47 35.84
CA PRO A 4 -21.32 19.39 35.54
C PRO A 4 -20.83 17.97 35.23
N TYR A 5 -21.68 16.95 35.37
CA TYR A 5 -21.36 15.55 35.08
C TYR A 5 -22.00 15.02 33.80
N GLU A 6 -22.62 15.91 33.01
CA GLU A 6 -23.13 15.51 31.71
C GLU A 6 -21.92 15.14 30.83
N PRO A 7 -21.80 13.89 30.37
CA PRO A 7 -20.70 13.51 29.50
C PRO A 7 -20.77 14.43 28.29
N THR A 8 -19.70 15.19 28.06
CA THR A 8 -19.52 15.92 26.80
C THR A 8 -19.67 14.90 25.69
N VAL A 9 -20.85 14.88 25.07
CA VAL A 9 -21.05 14.25 23.78
C VAL A 9 -20.18 15.10 22.88
N SER A 10 -18.91 14.72 22.74
CA SER A 10 -18.09 15.25 21.68
C SER A 10 -18.87 14.95 20.43
N GLU A 11 -19.49 15.98 19.85
CA GLU A 11 -20.07 15.92 18.51
C GLU A 11 -19.01 15.21 17.68
N SER A 12 -19.30 13.95 17.36
CA SER A 12 -18.41 13.14 16.57
C SER A 12 -18.38 13.85 15.24
N SER A 13 -17.30 14.58 14.98
CA SER A 13 -17.03 15.19 13.69
C SER A 13 -17.42 14.16 12.64
N ASP A 14 -18.46 14.45 11.86
CA ASP A 14 -18.97 13.61 10.79
C ASP A 14 -17.90 13.55 9.69
N SER A 15 -16.81 12.84 9.96
CA SER A 15 -15.88 12.42 8.92
C SER A 15 -16.69 11.50 8.02
N PRO A 16 -16.75 11.73 6.70
CA PRO A 16 -17.53 10.90 5.79
C PRO A 16 -17.09 9.44 5.96
N ARG A 17 -17.92 8.66 6.65
CA ARG A 17 -17.55 7.32 7.08
C ARG A 17 -17.72 6.40 5.89
N TRP A 18 -16.62 6.18 5.17
CA TRP A 18 -16.61 5.18 4.10
C TRP A 18 -16.99 3.84 4.69
N SER A 19 -17.96 3.14 4.07
CA SER A 19 -18.28 1.80 4.52
C SER A 19 -17.10 0.86 4.25
N GLU A 20 -16.96 -0.18 5.08
CA GLU A 20 -15.90 -1.19 4.96
C GLU A 20 -15.78 -1.72 3.52
N SER A 21 -16.92 -1.92 2.85
CA SER A 21 -16.97 -2.34 1.46
C SER A 21 -16.22 -1.41 0.51
N HIS A 22 -16.37 -0.10 0.68
CA HIS A 22 -15.70 0.91 -0.14
C HIS A 22 -14.20 0.94 0.13
N LEU A 23 -13.77 0.75 1.38
CA LEU A 23 -12.35 0.72 1.74
C LEU A 23 -11.62 -0.49 1.12
N HIS A 24 -12.26 -1.66 1.14
CA HIS A 24 -11.73 -2.85 0.45
C HIS A 24 -11.71 -2.67 -1.07
N ALA A 25 -12.80 -2.13 -1.65
CA ALA A 25 -12.86 -1.88 -3.08
C ALA A 25 -11.77 -0.87 -3.51
N PHE A 26 -11.61 0.23 -2.76
CA PHE A 26 -10.55 1.21 -2.99
C PHE A 26 -9.16 0.55 -2.94
N ALA A 27 -8.85 -0.18 -1.87
CA ALA A 27 -7.55 -0.83 -1.71
C ALA A 27 -7.27 -1.84 -2.84
N GLY A 28 -8.28 -2.62 -3.22
CA GLY A 28 -8.15 -3.61 -4.28
C GLY A 28 -7.98 -2.98 -5.66
N TRP A 29 -8.81 -1.98 -6.01
CA TRP A 29 -8.69 -1.25 -7.27
C TRP A 29 -7.36 -0.51 -7.38
N TRP A 30 -6.91 0.12 -6.29
CA TRP A 30 -5.62 0.81 -6.23
C TRP A 30 -4.48 -0.13 -6.59
N LEU A 31 -4.41 -1.30 -5.94
CA LEU A 31 -3.41 -2.31 -6.22
C LEU A 31 -3.51 -2.87 -7.64
N ALA A 32 -4.72 -3.09 -8.14
CA ALA A 32 -4.93 -3.62 -9.48
C ALA A 32 -4.42 -2.65 -10.56
N ILE A 33 -4.78 -1.38 -10.44
CA ILE A 33 -4.35 -0.33 -11.38
C ILE A 33 -2.84 -0.11 -11.27
N ALA A 34 -2.31 0.00 -10.05
CA ALA A 34 -0.86 0.16 -9.86
C ALA A 34 -0.10 -1.05 -10.42
N GLY A 35 -0.59 -2.27 -10.20
CA GLY A 35 -0.01 -3.49 -10.76
C GLY A 35 -0.02 -3.52 -12.27
N LEU A 36 -1.11 -3.06 -12.92
CA LEU A 36 -1.19 -2.95 -14.38
C LEU A 36 -0.18 -1.94 -14.93
N ILE A 37 -0.01 -0.79 -14.25
CA ILE A 37 0.98 0.22 -14.62
C ILE A 37 2.40 -0.35 -14.51
N HIS A 38 2.72 -1.04 -13.41
CA HIS A 38 4.03 -1.68 -13.24
C HIS A 38 4.26 -2.79 -14.27
N PHE A 39 3.25 -3.62 -14.54
CA PHE A 39 3.31 -4.66 -15.55
C PHE A 39 3.62 -4.09 -16.93
N ALA A 40 2.93 -3.01 -17.34
CA ALA A 40 3.20 -2.34 -18.59
C ALA A 40 4.60 -1.72 -18.62
N ALA A 41 5.00 -1.01 -17.55
CA ALA A 41 6.31 -0.35 -17.48
C ALA A 41 7.47 -1.34 -17.59
N VAL A 42 7.44 -2.43 -16.80
CA VAL A 42 8.48 -3.47 -16.82
C VAL A 42 8.55 -4.16 -18.18
N ASN A 43 7.40 -4.51 -18.78
CA ASN A 43 7.39 -5.22 -20.06
C ASN A 43 7.79 -4.35 -21.26
N VAL A 44 7.48 -3.05 -21.21
CA VAL A 44 7.99 -2.07 -22.19
C VAL A 44 9.51 -1.93 -22.04
N GLN A 45 10.01 -1.83 -20.81
CA GLN A 45 11.44 -1.68 -20.53
C GLN A 45 12.24 -2.94 -20.85
N SER A 46 11.69 -4.13 -20.62
CA SER A 46 12.32 -5.40 -20.99
C SER A 46 12.26 -5.69 -22.49
N GLY A 47 11.51 -4.89 -23.25
CA GLY A 47 11.37 -5.04 -24.70
C GLY A 47 10.66 -6.34 -25.09
N ALA A 48 9.74 -6.84 -24.25
CA ALA A 48 9.02 -8.09 -24.49
C ALA A 48 8.26 -8.02 -25.83
N ARG A 49 8.49 -9.01 -26.71
CA ARG A 49 7.90 -9.07 -28.06
C ARG A 49 6.89 -10.20 -28.23
N SER A 50 6.81 -11.10 -27.26
CA SER A 50 5.90 -12.24 -27.26
C SER A 50 5.39 -12.53 -25.85
N PHE A 51 4.27 -13.24 -25.75
CA PHE A 51 3.64 -13.60 -24.48
C PHE A 51 4.55 -14.42 -23.55
N SER A 52 5.40 -15.28 -24.12
CA SER A 52 6.37 -16.08 -23.37
C SER A 52 7.56 -15.28 -22.85
N SER A 53 7.81 -14.09 -23.41
CA SER A 53 8.89 -13.19 -22.99
C SER A 53 8.46 -12.14 -21.95
N LEU A 54 7.18 -12.15 -21.56
CA LEU A 54 6.66 -11.20 -20.58
C LEU A 54 7.20 -11.50 -19.19
N ASP A 55 7.59 -10.45 -18.46
CA ASP A 55 7.84 -10.51 -17.03
C ASP A 55 6.49 -10.47 -16.30
N TRP A 56 6.14 -11.60 -15.68
CA TRP A 56 4.91 -11.79 -14.94
C TRP A 56 4.99 -11.34 -13.48
N SER A 57 6.18 -10.99 -12.98
CA SER A 57 6.35 -10.60 -11.58
C SER A 57 5.44 -9.44 -11.15
N PRO A 58 5.19 -8.38 -11.97
CA PRO A 58 4.31 -7.30 -11.54
C PRO A 58 2.82 -7.68 -11.57
N ALA A 59 2.45 -8.74 -12.31
CA ALA A 59 1.08 -9.21 -12.37
C ALA A 59 0.57 -9.72 -11.01
N PHE A 60 1.47 -10.09 -10.10
CA PHE A 60 1.14 -10.43 -8.72
C PHE A 60 0.32 -9.33 -8.03
N LEU A 61 0.65 -8.05 -8.25
CA LEU A 61 -0.09 -6.92 -7.67
C LEU A 61 -1.51 -6.83 -8.22
N VAL A 62 -1.70 -7.17 -9.50
CA VAL A 62 -3.02 -7.19 -10.15
C VAL A 62 -3.90 -8.27 -9.56
N VAL A 63 -3.36 -9.49 -9.43
CA VAL A 63 -4.04 -10.62 -8.80
C VAL A 63 -4.38 -10.30 -7.35
N LEU A 64 -3.40 -9.80 -6.58
CA LEU A 64 -3.60 -9.43 -5.18
C LEU A 64 -4.69 -8.37 -5.03
N GLY A 65 -4.66 -7.30 -5.84
CA GLY A 65 -5.67 -6.25 -5.84
C GLY A 65 -7.07 -6.78 -6.15
N THR A 66 -7.18 -7.64 -7.15
CA THR A 66 -8.45 -8.28 -7.54
C THR A 66 -9.02 -9.12 -6.37
N LEU A 67 -8.19 -9.92 -5.71
CA LEU A 67 -8.61 -10.72 -4.55
C LEU A 67 -9.03 -9.85 -3.35
N VAL A 68 -8.40 -8.68 -3.16
CA VAL A 68 -8.78 -7.70 -2.13
C VAL A 68 -10.15 -7.06 -2.44
N VAL A 69 -10.46 -6.77 -3.71
CA VAL A 69 -11.81 -6.28 -4.12
C VAL A 69 -12.88 -7.30 -3.73
N PHE A 70 -12.63 -8.59 -4.00
CA PHE A 70 -13.52 -9.69 -3.59
C PHE A 70 -13.46 -10.04 -2.10
N ARG A 71 -12.69 -9.28 -1.31
CA ARG A 71 -12.52 -9.45 0.14
C ARG A 71 -12.07 -10.84 0.55
N VAL A 72 -11.21 -11.46 -0.25
CA VAL A 72 -10.55 -12.70 0.15
C VAL A 72 -9.69 -12.42 1.38
N ARG A 73 -9.98 -13.12 2.49
CA ARG A 73 -9.35 -12.86 3.80
C ARG A 73 -7.83 -12.93 3.74
N ILE A 74 -7.31 -13.97 3.10
CA ILE A 74 -5.85 -14.19 2.98
C ILE A 74 -5.21 -13.04 2.20
N ALA A 75 -5.80 -12.63 1.07
CA ALA A 75 -5.29 -11.50 0.28
C ALA A 75 -5.28 -10.20 1.09
N THR A 76 -6.36 -9.92 1.84
CA THR A 76 -6.45 -8.75 2.71
C THR A 76 -5.36 -8.76 3.79
N MET A 77 -5.14 -9.90 4.44
CA MET A 77 -4.09 -10.06 5.45
C MET A 77 -2.70 -9.88 4.83
N LEU A 78 -2.45 -10.48 3.67
CA LEU A 78 -1.19 -10.39 2.95
C LEU A 78 -0.88 -8.97 2.51
N THR A 79 -1.84 -8.25 1.93
CA THR A 79 -1.69 -6.83 1.56
C THR A 79 -1.33 -5.97 2.76
N ARG A 80 -2.00 -6.19 3.90
CA ARG A 80 -1.69 -5.46 5.13
C ARG A 80 -0.30 -5.78 5.66
N LEU A 81 0.12 -7.04 5.60
CA LEU A 81 1.45 -7.46 6.03
C LEU A 81 2.53 -6.81 5.15
N ILE A 82 2.40 -6.92 3.83
CA ILE A 82 3.31 -6.31 2.86
C ILE A 82 3.38 -4.79 3.08
N GLY A 83 2.24 -4.11 3.20
CA GLY A 83 2.19 -2.67 3.43
C GLY A 83 2.90 -2.25 4.73
N SER A 84 2.75 -3.01 5.82
CA SER A 84 3.47 -2.73 7.07
C SER A 84 4.99 -2.85 6.90
N PHE A 85 5.46 -3.92 6.24
CA PHE A 85 6.90 -4.09 5.97
C PHE A 85 7.45 -2.99 5.06
N VAL A 86 6.65 -2.53 4.10
CA VAL A 86 7.04 -1.44 3.20
C VAL A 86 7.20 -0.13 3.96
N ILE A 87 6.30 0.21 4.88
CA ILE A 87 6.44 1.41 5.72
C ILE A 87 7.74 1.35 6.53
N VAL A 88 8.02 0.20 7.16
CA VAL A 88 9.26 -0.01 7.91
C VAL A 88 10.48 0.08 6.98
N GLY A 89 10.43 -0.57 5.81
CA GLY A 89 11.50 -0.55 4.83
C GLY A 89 11.79 0.85 4.31
N ILE A 90 10.76 1.65 4.02
CA ILE A 90 10.91 3.06 3.62
C ILE A 90 11.54 3.87 4.76
N ALA A 91 11.12 3.67 6.01
CA ALA A 91 11.70 4.36 7.15
C ALA A 91 13.19 4.02 7.34
N VAL A 92 13.55 2.74 7.25
CA VAL A 92 14.95 2.29 7.32
C VAL A 92 15.77 2.85 6.16
N ALA A 93 15.26 2.76 4.92
CA ALA A 93 15.93 3.30 3.75
C ALA A 93 16.15 4.81 3.85
N PHE A 94 15.16 5.56 4.35
CA PHE A 94 15.28 6.99 4.60
C PHE A 94 16.38 7.30 5.62
N VAL A 95 16.46 6.55 6.72
CA VAL A 95 17.53 6.71 7.72
C VAL A 95 18.90 6.45 7.10
N LEU A 96 19.05 5.38 6.31
CA LEU A 96 20.31 5.06 5.65
C LEU A 96 20.77 6.17 4.69
N ILE A 97 19.85 6.74 3.91
CA ILE A 97 20.12 7.87 3.02
C ILE A 97 20.59 9.09 3.83
N VAL A 98 19.91 9.42 4.93
CA VAL A 98 20.25 10.57 5.78
C VAL A 98 21.60 10.39 6.47
N VAL A 99 21.93 9.17 6.89
CA VAL A 99 23.21 8.83 7.52
C VAL A 99 24.37 8.77 6.50
N GLY A 100 24.07 8.83 5.20
CA GLY A 100 25.08 8.83 4.14
C GLY A 100 25.60 7.43 3.79
N PHE A 101 24.87 6.36 4.12
CA PHE A 101 25.14 5.03 3.59
C PHE A 101 24.64 4.98 2.14
N GLY A 102 25.54 5.23 1.17
CA GLY A 102 25.19 5.31 -0.25
C GLY A 102 26.18 4.68 -1.24
N ASP A 103 27.41 4.39 -0.82
CA ASP A 103 28.41 3.80 -1.72
C ASP A 103 28.21 2.27 -1.82
N GLY A 104 27.94 1.76 -3.03
CA GLY A 104 27.79 0.33 -3.31
C GLY A 104 26.34 -0.19 -3.33
N ALA A 105 25.35 0.68 -3.47
CA ALA A 105 23.96 0.24 -3.63
C ALA A 105 23.65 -0.15 -5.09
N GLU A 106 22.96 -1.27 -5.28
CA GLU A 106 22.43 -1.68 -6.58
C GLU A 106 20.91 -1.49 -6.61
N LEU A 107 20.41 -0.86 -7.68
CA LEU A 107 19.00 -0.64 -7.92
C LEU A 107 18.54 -1.49 -9.09
N THR A 108 17.79 -2.56 -8.81
CA THR A 108 17.27 -3.44 -9.86
C THR A 108 15.80 -3.16 -10.11
N TYR A 109 15.45 -2.89 -11.37
CA TYR A 109 14.06 -2.82 -11.84
C TYR A 109 13.93 -3.61 -13.14
N GLY A 110 13.14 -4.68 -13.13
CA GLY A 110 13.09 -5.64 -14.24
C GLY A 110 14.48 -6.25 -14.50
N ASN A 111 14.95 -6.12 -15.74
CA ASN A 111 16.26 -6.64 -16.17
C ASN A 111 17.37 -5.57 -16.19
N THR A 112 17.11 -4.38 -15.66
CA THR A 112 18.09 -3.30 -15.57
C THR A 112 18.52 -3.11 -14.13
N THR A 113 19.82 -3.18 -13.89
CA THR A 113 20.46 -2.85 -12.63
C THR A 113 21.26 -1.56 -12.79
N VAL A 114 20.99 -0.57 -11.96
CA VAL A 114 21.78 0.65 -11.85
C VAL A 114 22.67 0.50 -10.63
N THR A 115 23.98 0.48 -10.85
CA THR A 115 25.00 0.50 -9.81
C THR A 115 25.23 1.94 -9.36
N ASP A 116 25.27 2.19 -8.05
CA ASP A 116 25.46 3.51 -7.44
C ASP A 116 24.44 4.56 -7.94
N PRO A 117 23.13 4.31 -7.77
CA PRO A 117 22.10 5.28 -8.14
C PRO A 117 22.27 6.56 -7.31
N PRO A 118 22.20 7.76 -7.93
CA PRO A 118 22.21 9.00 -7.16
C PRO A 118 21.03 9.05 -6.18
N PRO A 119 21.16 9.72 -5.02
CA PRO A 119 20.17 9.69 -3.94
C PRO A 119 18.73 10.02 -4.38
N TRP A 120 18.57 10.92 -5.35
CA TRP A 120 17.24 11.29 -5.87
C TRP A 120 16.54 10.11 -6.57
N GLN A 121 17.27 9.22 -7.26
CA GLN A 121 16.68 8.03 -7.89
C GLN A 121 16.15 7.06 -6.84
N ILE A 122 16.90 6.87 -5.75
CA ILE A 122 16.47 6.07 -4.61
C ILE A 122 15.21 6.69 -3.99
N CYS A 123 15.19 8.02 -3.77
CA CYS A 123 14.00 8.72 -3.27
C CYS A 123 12.78 8.55 -4.17
N CYS A 124 12.95 8.67 -5.49
CA CYS A 124 11.88 8.43 -6.46
C CYS A 124 11.36 6.99 -6.38
N MET A 125 12.24 5.99 -6.27
CA MET A 125 11.83 4.59 -6.11
C MET A 125 11.04 4.39 -4.81
N LEU A 126 11.55 4.88 -3.68
CA LEU A 126 10.87 4.78 -2.38
C LEU A 126 9.48 5.45 -2.42
N LEU A 127 9.37 6.58 -3.14
CA LEU A 127 8.10 7.25 -3.36
C LEU A 127 7.15 6.38 -4.18
N VAL A 128 7.60 5.77 -5.28
CA VAL A 128 6.77 4.87 -6.11
C VAL A 128 6.28 3.67 -5.30
N ILE A 129 7.17 3.03 -4.52
CA ILE A 129 6.81 1.94 -3.61
C ILE A 129 5.78 2.41 -2.58
N GLY A 130 6.01 3.58 -1.97
CA GLY A 130 5.10 4.19 -1.01
C GLY A 130 3.72 4.48 -1.57
N VAL A 131 3.64 5.14 -2.73
CA VAL A 131 2.38 5.44 -3.42
C VAL A 131 1.64 4.17 -3.82
N THR A 132 2.37 3.09 -4.14
CA THR A 132 1.75 1.82 -4.54
C THR A 132 1.13 1.08 -3.35
N LEU A 133 1.80 1.05 -2.19
CA LEU A 133 1.47 0.12 -1.11
C LEU A 133 0.92 0.78 0.16
N VAL A 134 1.19 2.07 0.41
CA VAL A 134 0.70 2.77 1.61
C VAL A 134 -0.80 3.09 1.54
N PRO A 135 -1.36 3.62 0.43
CA PRO A 135 -2.80 3.87 0.34
C PRO A 135 -3.69 2.63 0.58
N PRO A 136 -3.43 1.46 -0.05
CA PRO A 136 -4.25 0.27 0.20
C PRO A 136 -4.05 -0.26 1.63
N TRP A 137 -2.83 -0.20 2.17
CA TRP A 137 -2.58 -0.55 3.57
C TRP A 137 -3.43 0.29 4.51
N TRP A 138 -3.39 1.63 4.36
CA TRP A 138 -4.11 2.56 5.22
C TRP A 138 -5.63 2.32 5.17
N ALA A 139 -6.18 2.14 3.97
CA ALA A 139 -7.60 1.87 3.78
C ALA A 139 -8.03 0.57 4.49
N LEU A 140 -7.20 -0.48 4.42
CA LEU A 140 -7.47 -1.75 5.08
C LEU A 140 -7.29 -1.69 6.61
N GLN A 141 -6.36 -0.88 7.12
CA GLN A 141 -6.26 -0.63 8.57
C GLN A 141 -7.52 0.06 9.10
N ARG A 142 -8.03 1.06 8.36
CA ARG A 142 -9.30 1.73 8.70
C ARG A 142 -10.49 0.77 8.69
N ALA A 143 -10.60 -0.06 7.65
CA ALA A 143 -11.68 -1.05 7.54
C ALA A 143 -11.73 -1.98 8.76
N MET A 144 -10.57 -2.44 9.25
CA MET A 144 -10.50 -3.28 10.44
C MET A 144 -10.86 -2.51 11.72
N ALA A 145 -10.35 -1.29 11.89
CA ALA A 145 -10.66 -0.45 13.05
C ALA A 145 -12.16 -0.16 13.17
N ASP A 146 -12.85 0.09 12.05
CA ASP A 146 -14.29 0.31 12.02
C ASP A 146 -15.10 -0.93 12.41
N ASN A 147 -14.69 -2.12 11.95
CA ASN A 147 -15.33 -3.38 12.32
C ASN A 147 -15.26 -3.68 13.82
N HIS A 148 -14.12 -3.37 14.47
CA HIS A 148 -13.99 -3.56 15.91
C HIS A 148 -14.90 -2.61 16.70
N ARG A 149 -15.09 -1.37 16.24
CA ARG A 149 -15.98 -0.39 16.89
C ARG A 149 -17.46 -0.80 16.83
N VAL A 150 -17.91 -1.42 15.74
CA VAL A 150 -19.30 -1.88 15.60
C VAL A 150 -19.60 -3.04 16.55
N ARG A 151 -18.66 -4.00 16.69
CA ARG A 151 -18.83 -5.14 17.61
C ARG A 151 -18.95 -4.73 19.08
N TRP A 152 -18.24 -3.67 19.48
CA TRP A 152 -18.31 -3.15 20.84
C TRP A 152 -19.62 -2.41 21.16
N ARG A 153 -20.24 -1.76 20.17
CA ARG A 153 -21.52 -1.04 20.36
C ARG A 153 -22.75 -1.92 20.23
N GLY A 154 -22.66 -3.05 19.53
CA GLY A 154 -23.79 -3.97 19.32
C GLY A 154 -23.87 -5.15 20.31
N GLY A 155 -22.96 -5.21 21.30
CA GLY A 155 -22.85 -6.30 22.27
C GLY A 155 -23.02 -5.88 23.73
N GLY A 156 -23.65 -4.73 23.99
CA GLY A 156 -24.00 -4.24 25.33
C GLY A 156 -25.49 -4.30 25.57
#